data_AF-A0A531JQZ8-F1
#
_entry.id   AF-A0A531JQZ8-F1
#
_cell.length_a   1.000
_cell.length_b   1.000
_cell.length_c   1.000
_cell.angle_alpha   90.00
_cell.angle_beta   90.00
_cell.angle_gamma   90.00
#
_symmetry.space_group_name_H-M   'P 1'
#
loop_
_entity.id
_entity.type
_entity.pdbx_description
1 polymer ?
#
loop_
_entity_poly.entity_id
_entity_poly.type
_entity_poly.pdbx_seq_one_letter_code
_entity_poly.pdbx_strand_id
1 'polypeptide(L)'
;CEARLSEVQRVEPVDAVPDFTGLAQDLEATWNAPGVDMRCRQQLLRALIKDIVADVDDDARDVILTIHWHGGQHSQVRVRKPKSGEHGQRTPEEALAIMRSMATRWSDAEIAATLNRMGMQ
;
A
#
# COMPACT_ATOMS: atom_id res chain seq x y z
N CYS A 1 5.78 -15.74 -36.00
CA CYS A 1 6.63 -14.86 -35.17
C CYS A 1 6.54 -15.29 -33.71
N GLU A 2 7.15 -16.43 -33.35
CA GLU A 2 7.01 -17.06 -32.02
C GLU A 2 8.36 -17.53 -31.42
N ALA A 3 9.48 -16.93 -31.84
CA ALA A 3 10.82 -17.46 -31.55
C ALA A 3 11.72 -16.55 -30.69
N ARG A 4 11.18 -15.84 -29.68
CA ARG A 4 11.96 -14.92 -28.82
C ARG A 4 11.52 -14.89 -27.35
N LEU A 5 11.26 -16.02 -26.70
CA LEU A 5 10.94 -16.05 -25.26
C LEU A 5 11.65 -17.15 -24.46
N SER A 6 12.81 -17.62 -24.91
CA SER A 6 13.60 -18.60 -24.16
C SER A 6 15.03 -18.09 -23.93
N GLU A 7 15.17 -17.09 -23.06
CA GLU A 7 16.42 -16.81 -22.34
C GLU A 7 16.15 -15.85 -21.17
N VAL A 8 15.27 -16.25 -20.25
CA VAL A 8 15.33 -15.70 -18.89
C VAL A 8 16.41 -16.52 -18.17
N GLN A 9 17.60 -15.93 -18.12
CA GLN A 9 18.75 -16.42 -17.38
C GLN A 9 18.31 -16.80 -15.96
N ARG A 10 18.35 -18.10 -15.63
CA ARG A 10 18.19 -18.56 -14.24
C ARG A 10 19.36 -17.98 -13.45
N VAL A 11 19.08 -16.95 -12.67
CA VAL A 11 19.95 -16.52 -11.59
C VAL A 11 19.83 -17.60 -10.52
N GLU A 12 20.89 -18.39 -10.32
CA GLU A 12 21.04 -19.26 -9.15
C GLU A 12 20.94 -18.36 -7.90
N PRO A 13 20.00 -18.60 -6.97
CA PRO A 13 19.88 -17.74 -5.79
C PRO A 13 21.10 -17.99 -4.89
N VAL A 14 21.93 -16.96 -4.72
CA VAL A 14 23.09 -16.94 -3.80
C VAL A 14 22.65 -16.65 -2.35
N ASP A 15 21.39 -16.90 -2.02
CA ASP A 15 20.84 -16.62 -0.71
C ASP A 15 20.71 -17.93 0.05
N ALA A 16 21.66 -18.18 0.96
CA ALA A 16 21.43 -19.15 2.03
C ALA A 16 20.15 -18.70 2.75
N VAL A 17 19.06 -19.44 2.53
CA VAL A 17 17.76 -19.17 3.15
C VAL A 17 18.00 -19.21 4.66
N PRO A 18 17.82 -18.08 5.38
CA PRO A 18 18.04 -18.08 6.82
C PRO A 18 17.14 -19.12 7.47
N ASP A 19 17.67 -19.84 8.46
CA ASP A 19 16.87 -20.82 9.19
C ASP A 19 15.84 -20.09 10.07
N PHE A 20 14.58 -20.14 9.67
CA PHE A 20 13.46 -19.50 10.37
C PHE A 20 12.72 -20.44 11.33
N THR A 21 13.18 -21.69 11.50
CA THR A 21 12.42 -22.74 12.21
C THR A 21 12.12 -22.38 13.67
N GLY A 22 13.00 -21.60 14.31
CA GLY A 22 12.80 -21.09 15.68
C GLY A 22 12.09 -19.73 15.76
N LEU A 23 12.07 -18.95 14.68
CA LEU A 23 11.49 -17.61 14.70
C LEU A 23 9.97 -17.66 14.81
N ALA A 24 9.31 -18.62 14.17
CA ALA A 24 7.85 -18.75 14.24
C ALA A 24 7.31 -18.93 15.66
N GLN A 25 8.10 -19.53 16.56
CA GLN A 25 7.74 -19.74 17.96
C GLN A 25 7.91 -18.48 18.82
N ASP A 26 8.82 -17.58 18.42
CA ASP A 26 9.25 -16.43 19.24
C ASP A 26 9.02 -15.07 18.52
N LEU A 27 8.33 -15.08 17.37
CA LEU A 27 8.17 -13.90 16.51
C LEU A 27 7.41 -12.79 17.22
N GLU A 28 6.32 -13.14 17.92
CA GLU A 28 5.50 -12.16 18.64
C GLU A 28 6.28 -11.50 19.78
N ALA A 29 7.03 -12.29 20.55
CA ALA A 29 7.87 -11.77 21.63
C ALA A 29 9.03 -10.94 21.07
N THR A 30 9.69 -11.41 20.01
CA THR A 30 10.78 -10.69 19.32
C THR A 30 10.28 -9.38 18.73
N TRP A 31 9.11 -9.36 18.10
CA TRP A 31 8.53 -8.16 17.49
C TRP A 31 8.22 -7.05 18.50
N ASN A 32 7.76 -7.46 19.69
CA ASN A 32 7.33 -6.57 20.77
C ASN A 32 8.43 -6.30 21.80
N ALA A 33 9.61 -6.91 21.68
CA ALA A 33 10.68 -6.77 22.63
C ALA A 33 11.19 -5.31 22.74
N PRO A 34 11.40 -4.79 23.96
CA PRO A 34 11.97 -3.46 24.15
C PRO A 34 13.40 -3.43 23.60
N GLY A 35 13.64 -2.54 22.62
CA GLY A 35 14.93 -2.43 21.92
C GLY A 35 14.88 -2.87 20.45
N VAL A 36 13.79 -3.49 20.02
CA VAL A 36 13.56 -3.77 18.60
C VAL A 36 13.06 -2.51 17.91
N ASP A 37 13.97 -1.88 17.17
CA ASP A 37 13.69 -0.71 16.38
C ASP A 37 12.98 -1.05 15.06
N MET A 38 12.54 -0.01 14.35
CA MET A 38 11.85 -0.18 13.07
C MET A 38 12.73 -0.86 12.01
N ARG A 39 14.05 -0.69 12.09
CA ARG A 39 14.99 -1.33 11.17
C ARG A 39 14.99 -2.84 11.36
N CYS A 40 15.05 -3.31 12.61
CA CYS A 40 15.00 -4.72 12.95
C CYS A 40 13.67 -5.36 12.52
N ARG A 41 12.53 -4.70 12.81
CA ARG A 41 11.20 -5.13 12.32
C ARG A 41 11.16 -5.24 10.79
N GLN A 42 11.73 -4.27 10.08
CA GLN A 42 11.79 -4.31 8.63
C GLN A 42 12.66 -5.45 8.11
N GLN A 43 13.80 -5.72 8.76
CA GLN A 43 14.67 -6.85 8.40
C GLN A 43 13.96 -8.19 8.60
N LEU A 44 13.27 -8.36 9.72
CA LEU A 44 12.46 -9.55 10.00
C LEU A 44 11.39 -9.76 8.92
N LEU A 45 10.61 -8.72 8.59
CA LEU A 45 9.60 -8.81 7.53
C LEU A 45 10.19 -9.20 6.18
N ARG A 46 11.32 -8.59 5.78
CA ARG A 46 11.99 -8.91 4.51
C ARG A 46 12.51 -10.34 4.46
N ALA A 47 12.88 -10.89 5.61
CA ALA A 47 13.37 -12.26 5.70
C ALA A 47 12.21 -13.28 5.67
N LEU A 48 11.05 -12.91 6.22
CA LEU A 48 9.89 -13.81 6.35
C LEU A 48 8.93 -13.78 5.16
N ILE A 49 8.80 -12.65 4.49
CA ILE A 49 7.90 -12.49 3.34
C ILE A 49 8.65 -12.93 2.08
N LYS A 50 8.13 -13.97 1.44
CA LYS A 50 8.62 -14.45 0.15
C LYS A 50 8.20 -13.52 -0.99
N ASP A 51 6.90 -13.24 -1.07
CA ASP A 51 6.33 -12.31 -2.03
C ASP A 51 4.94 -11.83 -1.55
N ILE A 52 4.45 -10.77 -2.19
CA ILE A 52 3.10 -10.24 -1.97
C ILE A 52 2.43 -10.12 -3.33
N VAL A 53 1.28 -10.77 -3.49
CA VAL A 53 0.46 -10.70 -4.70
C VAL A 53 -0.74 -9.82 -4.42
N ALA A 54 -0.97 -8.82 -5.28
CA ALA A 54 -2.16 -7.99 -5.25
C ALA A 54 -3.12 -8.44 -6.35
N ASP A 55 -4.33 -8.78 -5.94
CA ASP A 55 -5.45 -9.05 -6.85
C ASP A 55 -6.56 -8.02 -6.62
N VAL A 56 -7.41 -7.83 -7.61
CA VAL A 56 -8.50 -6.87 -7.56
C VAL A 56 -9.82 -7.59 -7.82
N ASP A 57 -10.68 -7.57 -6.82
CA ASP A 57 -12.09 -7.92 -6.98
C ASP A 57 -12.83 -6.67 -7.45
N ASP A 58 -13.13 -6.60 -8.75
CA ASP A 58 -13.83 -5.44 -9.34
C ASP A 58 -15.31 -5.36 -8.93
N ASP A 59 -15.94 -6.49 -8.59
CA ASP A 59 -17.34 -6.55 -8.17
C ASP A 59 -17.49 -6.06 -6.72
N ALA A 60 -16.66 -6.58 -5.80
CA ALA A 60 -16.61 -6.14 -4.41
C ALA A 60 -15.87 -4.81 -4.24
N ARG A 61 -15.09 -4.41 -5.25
CA ARG A 61 -14.25 -3.21 -5.27
C ARG A 61 -13.19 -3.22 -4.17
N ASP A 62 -12.55 -4.36 -4.01
CA ASP A 62 -11.51 -4.62 -3.02
C ASP A 62 -10.18 -4.98 -3.71
N VAL A 63 -9.08 -4.51 -3.13
CA VAL A 63 -7.74 -5.01 -3.39
C VAL A 63 -7.44 -6.08 -2.36
N ILE A 64 -7.16 -7.29 -2.83
CA ILE A 64 -6.83 -8.45 -2.02
C ILE A 64 -5.31 -8.60 -2.06
N LEU A 65 -4.66 -8.37 -0.93
CA LEU A 65 -3.22 -8.61 -0.75
C LEU A 65 -3.03 -10.00 -0.16
N THR A 66 -2.42 -10.90 -0.93
CA THR A 66 -2.00 -12.22 -0.44
C THR A 66 -0.51 -12.17 -0.15
N ILE A 67 -0.13 -12.39 1.11
CA ILE A 67 1.27 -12.44 1.56
C ILE A 67 1.67 -13.92 1.60
N HIS A 68 2.69 -14.29 0.84
CA HIS A 68 3.30 -15.61 0.91
C HIS A 68 4.49 -15.57 1.86
N TRP A 69 4.48 -16.44 2.86
CA TRP A 69 5.54 -16.53 3.86
C TRP A 69 6.55 -17.61 3.47
N HIS A 70 7.82 -17.40 3.83
CA HIS A 70 8.79 -18.48 3.88
C HIS A 70 8.28 -19.57 4.84
N GLY A 71 8.20 -20.82 4.37
CA GLY A 71 7.53 -21.93 5.08
C GLY A 71 6.17 -22.34 4.50
N GLY A 72 5.70 -21.69 3.43
CA GLY A 72 4.55 -22.14 2.63
C GLY A 72 3.18 -21.72 3.15
N GLN A 73 3.13 -21.01 4.28
CA GLN A 73 1.90 -20.38 4.77
C GLN A 73 1.57 -19.13 3.96
N HIS A 74 0.30 -18.71 3.99
CA HIS A 74 -0.15 -17.45 3.41
C HIS A 74 -1.13 -16.73 4.34
N SER A 75 -1.16 -15.40 4.23
CA SER A 75 -2.19 -14.57 4.87
C SER A 75 -2.80 -13.61 3.86
N GLN A 76 -4.04 -13.19 4.09
CA GLN A 76 -4.76 -12.27 3.22
C GLN A 76 -5.23 -11.02 3.95
N VAL A 77 -5.13 -9.89 3.28
CA VAL A 77 -5.67 -8.60 3.72
C VAL A 77 -6.51 -8.01 2.60
N ARG A 78 -7.74 -7.61 2.91
CA ARG A 78 -8.63 -6.94 1.95
C ARG A 78 -8.71 -5.46 2.27
N VAL A 79 -8.50 -4.64 1.26
CA VAL A 79 -8.54 -3.17 1.35
C VAL A 79 -9.46 -2.64 0.28
N ARG A 80 -10.41 -1.77 0.64
CA ARG A 80 -11.30 -1.13 -0.32
C ARG A 80 -10.50 -0.39 -1.40
N LYS A 81 -10.76 -0.69 -2.67
CA LYS A 81 -10.22 0.05 -3.83
C LYS A 81 -10.85 1.45 -3.87
N PRO A 82 -10.06 2.54 -3.86
CA PRO A 82 -10.59 3.91 -3.95
C PRO A 82 -11.38 4.15 -5.25
N LYS A 83 -12.35 5.05 -5.23
CA LYS A 83 -13.04 5.52 -6.44
C LYS A 83 -12.09 6.31 -7.33
N SER A 84 -12.36 6.35 -8.63
CA SER A 84 -11.67 7.31 -9.51
C SER A 84 -11.87 8.71 -8.93
N GLY A 85 -10.77 9.42 -8.65
CA GLY A 85 -10.79 10.72 -7.96
C GLY A 85 -10.92 10.67 -6.43
N GLU A 86 -11.00 9.49 -5.81
CA GLU A 86 -10.93 9.32 -4.35
C GLU A 86 -9.47 9.08 -3.96
N HIS A 87 -8.79 10.15 -3.57
CA HIS A 87 -7.42 10.11 -3.08
C HIS A 87 -7.25 11.15 -1.95
N GLY A 88 -6.16 11.05 -1.19
CA GLY A 88 -5.87 11.94 -0.06
C GLY A 88 -5.53 13.39 -0.42
N GLN A 89 -5.68 13.78 -1.69
CA GLN A 89 -5.52 15.16 -2.18
C GLN A 89 -6.80 15.66 -2.85
N ARG A 90 -7.94 14.99 -2.59
CA ARG A 90 -9.24 15.44 -3.09
C ARG A 90 -9.67 16.67 -2.31
N THR A 91 -10.19 17.66 -3.03
CA THR A 91 -10.86 18.82 -2.44
C THR A 91 -11.92 18.38 -1.42
N PRO A 92 -11.84 18.84 -0.16
CA PRO A 92 -12.82 18.50 0.87
C PRO A 92 -14.24 18.86 0.43
N GLU A 93 -15.23 18.09 0.88
CA GLU A 93 -16.63 18.31 0.50
C GLU A 93 -17.16 19.68 0.96
N GLU A 94 -16.64 20.18 2.08
CA GLU A 94 -16.88 21.53 2.58
C GLU A 94 -16.38 22.61 1.61
N ALA A 95 -15.14 22.49 1.14
CA ALA A 95 -14.57 23.39 0.14
C ALA A 95 -15.38 23.35 -1.17
N LEU A 96 -15.84 22.16 -1.59
CA LEU A 96 -16.73 22.03 -2.75
C LEU A 96 -18.10 22.69 -2.54
N ALA A 97 -18.66 22.63 -1.33
CA ALA A 97 -19.93 23.29 -1.01
C ALA A 97 -19.81 24.83 -1.07
N ILE A 98 -18.70 25.36 -0.57
CA ILE A 98 -18.36 26.79 -0.65
C ILE A 98 -18.14 27.21 -2.11
N MET A 99 -17.38 26.43 -2.88
CA MET A 99 -17.20 26.70 -4.32
C MET A 99 -18.54 26.77 -5.06
N ARG A 100 -19.44 25.81 -4.82
CA ARG A 100 -20.77 25.78 -5.47
C ARG A 100 -21.62 27.01 -5.11
N SER A 101 -21.56 27.50 -3.87
CA SER A 101 -22.33 28.68 -3.47
C SER A 101 -21.78 29.99 -4.07
N MET A 102 -20.47 30.04 -4.35
CA MET A 102 -19.80 31.22 -4.91
C MET A 102 -19.81 31.26 -6.45
N ALA A 103 -19.76 30.09 -7.11
CA ALA A 103 -19.60 29.94 -8.56
C ALA A 103 -20.68 30.63 -9.42
N THR A 104 -21.81 31.03 -8.82
CA THR A 104 -22.88 31.73 -9.57
C THR A 104 -22.53 33.19 -9.87
N ARG A 105 -21.64 33.83 -9.08
CA ARG A 105 -21.38 35.29 -9.17
C ARG A 105 -19.90 35.68 -9.07
N TRP A 106 -19.01 34.74 -8.76
CA TRP A 106 -17.61 35.00 -8.46
C TRP A 106 -16.73 34.36 -9.54
N SER A 107 -15.61 35.00 -9.86
CA SER A 107 -14.59 34.40 -10.72
C SER A 107 -13.79 33.33 -9.96
N ASP A 108 -13.23 32.37 -10.70
CA ASP A 108 -12.40 31.30 -10.12
C ASP A 108 -11.23 31.85 -9.29
N ALA A 109 -10.65 32.98 -9.68
CA ALA A 109 -9.58 33.65 -8.94
C ALA A 109 -10.05 34.15 -7.56
N GLU A 110 -11.27 34.71 -7.47
CA GLU A 110 -11.84 35.19 -6.21
C GLU A 110 -12.26 34.03 -5.31
N ILE A 111 -12.75 32.93 -5.89
CA ILE A 111 -13.08 31.68 -5.20
C ILE A 111 -11.80 31.07 -4.61
N ALA A 112 -10.74 30.91 -5.42
CA ALA A 112 -9.46 30.37 -4.98
C ALA A 112 -8.83 31.24 -3.87
N ALA A 113 -8.82 32.56 -4.02
CA ALA A 113 -8.30 33.47 -3.00
C ALA A 113 -9.06 33.34 -1.67
N THR A 114 -10.36 33.09 -1.71
CA THR A 114 -11.19 32.92 -0.51
C THR A 114 -10.91 31.58 0.18
N LEU A 115 -10.88 30.48 -0.57
CA LEU A 115 -10.56 29.16 -0.04
C LEU A 115 -9.16 29.10 0.57
N ASN A 116 -8.17 29.70 -0.11
CA ASN A 116 -6.81 29.79 0.39
C ASN A 116 -6.73 30.56 1.73
N ARG A 117 -7.48 31.66 1.87
CA ARG A 117 -7.61 32.40 3.15
C ARG A 117 -8.26 31.57 4.26
N MET A 118 -9.14 30.63 3.89
CA MET A 118 -9.77 29.69 4.81
C MET A 118 -8.88 28.48 5.14
N GLY A 119 -7.67 28.40 4.57
CA GLY A 119 -6.76 27.27 4.76
C GLY A 119 -7.18 26.00 4.03
N MET A 120 -8.11 26.10 3.07
CA MET A 120 -8.60 24.98 2.26
C MET A 120 -7.79 24.91 0.96
N GLN A 121 -6.65 24.21 1.00
CA GLN A 121 -5.71 24.02 -0.11
C GLN A 121 -5.49 22.53 -0.38
#